data_AF-A0AAU5UW94-F1
#
_entry.id   AF-A0AAU5UW94-F1
#
_cell.length_a   1.000
_cell.length_b   1.000
_cell.length_c   1.000
_cell.angle_alpha   90.00
_cell.angle_beta   90.00
_cell.angle_gamma   90.00
#
_symmetry.space_group_name_H-M   'P 1'
#
loop_
_entity.id
_entity.type
_entity.pdbx_description
1 polymer ?
#
loop_
_entity_poly.entity_id
_entity_poly.type
_entity_poly.pdbx_seq_one_letter_code
_entity_poly.pdbx_strand_id
1 'polypeptide(L)'
;MEFVVDGERLGQILGPFLGYGDATDEYVPVLVTDWPVGIALEDLDRLLGAGAPPQLGGRTAMYVCAECGDLGCGAVTAVVEVDDDKIVWRDFGYQNDYEPFDQDAVFAGVGPFAFDRDACSVVLAHFRSVVSGIPRGPGDVGEPESADS
;
A
#
# COMPACT_ATOMS: atom_id res chain seq x y z
N MET A 1 7.97 -3.45 7.38
CA MET A 1 7.98 -2.03 7.78
C MET A 1 6.54 -1.67 8.09
N GLU A 2 6.26 -0.96 9.19
CA GLU A 2 4.88 -0.63 9.62
C GLU A 2 4.62 0.87 9.49
N PHE A 3 3.38 1.26 9.16
CA PHE A 3 2.99 2.67 9.14
C PHE A 3 2.74 3.18 10.56
N VAL A 4 3.29 4.34 10.88
CA VAL A 4 3.03 5.06 12.13
C VAL A 4 2.40 6.40 11.79
N VAL A 5 1.20 6.65 12.32
CA VAL A 5 0.43 7.88 12.11
C VAL A 5 0.11 8.47 13.48
N ASP A 6 0.43 9.76 13.67
CA ASP A 6 0.26 10.46 14.97
C ASP A 6 0.88 9.73 16.18
N GLY A 7 1.92 8.91 15.95
CA GLY A 7 2.61 8.13 16.98
C GLY A 7 2.00 6.74 17.25
N GLU A 8 0.92 6.37 16.57
CA GLU A 8 0.24 5.07 16.69
C GLU A 8 0.47 4.21 15.45
N ARG A 9 0.51 2.88 15.64
CA ARG A 9 0.64 1.93 14.52
C ARG A 9 -0.69 1.87 13.77
N LEU A 10 -0.65 2.16 12.47
CA LEU A 10 -1.87 2.15 11.65
C LEU A 10 -2.54 0.78 11.63
N GLY A 11 -1.79 -0.32 11.68
CA GLY A 11 -2.36 -1.67 11.79
C GLY A 11 -3.23 -1.86 13.04
N GLN A 12 -2.86 -1.25 14.17
CA GLN A 12 -3.68 -1.30 15.39
C GLN A 12 -4.93 -0.43 15.30
N ILE A 13 -4.85 0.70 14.60
CA ILE A 13 -6.01 1.57 14.33
C ILE A 13 -7.02 0.83 13.43
N LEU A 14 -6.53 0.10 12.43
CA LEU A 14 -7.34 -0.59 11.43
C LEU A 14 -7.86 -1.96 11.89
N GLY A 15 -7.14 -2.65 12.78
CA GLY A 15 -7.47 -4.00 13.26
C GLY A 15 -8.95 -4.18 13.64
N PRO A 16 -9.54 -3.31 14.48
CA PRO A 16 -10.95 -3.40 14.87
C PRO A 16 -11.94 -3.40 13.71
N PHE A 17 -11.64 -2.70 12.61
CA PHE A 17 -12.50 -2.66 11.41
C PHE A 17 -12.44 -3.96 10.60
N LEU A 18 -11.34 -4.69 10.73
CA LEU A 18 -11.10 -5.96 10.06
C LEU A 18 -11.48 -7.17 10.93
N GLY A 19 -11.86 -6.95 12.20
CA GLY A 19 -12.17 -8.02 13.15
C GLY A 19 -10.93 -8.62 13.84
N TYR A 20 -9.79 -7.92 13.80
CA TYR A 20 -8.52 -8.36 14.40
C TYR A 20 -8.05 -7.42 15.51
N GLY A 21 -7.05 -7.84 16.28
CA GLY A 21 -6.37 -6.95 17.22
C GLY A 21 -5.43 -6.00 16.52
N ASP A 22 -4.83 -6.44 15.41
CA ASP A 22 -3.94 -5.69 14.55
C ASP A 22 -4.17 -6.13 13.10
N ALA A 23 -4.22 -5.19 12.15
CA ALA A 23 -4.32 -5.54 10.73
C ALA A 23 -3.16 -6.43 10.27
N THR A 24 -2.00 -6.34 10.93
CA THR A 24 -0.84 -7.16 10.60
C THR A 24 -0.98 -8.65 10.92
N ASP A 25 -2.08 -9.05 11.56
CA ASP A 25 -2.36 -10.45 11.85
C ASP A 25 -2.64 -11.26 10.56
N GLU A 26 -3.28 -10.65 9.57
CA GLU A 26 -3.68 -11.28 8.29
C GLU A 26 -3.22 -10.51 7.05
N TYR A 27 -2.82 -9.25 7.23
CA TYR A 27 -2.39 -8.38 6.14
C TYR A 27 -0.94 -7.92 6.37
N VAL A 28 -0.28 -7.52 5.30
CA VAL A 28 1.03 -6.89 5.37
C VAL A 28 0.95 -5.48 4.79
N PRO A 29 1.65 -4.49 5.39
CA PRO A 29 1.84 -3.20 4.75
C PRO A 29 2.43 -3.39 3.36
N VAL A 30 1.98 -2.61 2.37
CA VAL A 30 2.51 -2.71 1.00
C VAL A 30 4.01 -2.36 0.94
N LEU A 31 4.59 -1.75 1.97
CA LEU A 31 6.03 -1.44 2.10
C LEU A 31 6.94 -2.64 2.48
N VAL A 32 6.55 -3.88 2.17
CA VAL A 32 7.39 -5.06 2.40
C VAL A 32 8.32 -5.35 1.20
N THR A 33 9.60 -5.53 1.47
CA THR A 33 10.65 -5.64 0.44
C THR A 33 10.94 -7.07 -0.03
N ASP A 34 10.51 -8.08 0.75
CA ASP A 34 10.97 -9.48 0.61
C ASP A 34 9.83 -10.54 0.56
N TRP A 35 8.62 -10.20 0.08
CA TRP A 35 7.46 -11.13 0.02
C TRP A 35 6.97 -11.31 -1.44
N PRO A 36 6.37 -12.46 -1.86
CA PRO A 36 6.66 -13.16 -3.12
C PRO A 36 6.34 -12.38 -4.40
N VAL A 37 5.63 -11.26 -4.29
CA VAL A 37 5.48 -10.24 -5.32
C VAL A 37 5.99 -8.93 -4.70
N GLY A 38 7.30 -8.69 -4.83
CA GLY A 38 7.93 -7.51 -4.23
C GLY A 38 7.30 -6.22 -4.78
N ILE A 39 7.35 -5.15 -3.98
CA ILE A 39 6.94 -3.80 -4.38
C ILE A 39 7.43 -3.47 -5.79
N ALA A 40 6.51 -3.16 -6.70
CA ALA A 40 6.84 -2.32 -7.82
C ALA A 40 7.17 -0.94 -7.22
N LEU A 41 8.39 -0.42 -7.41
CA LEU A 41 8.84 0.86 -6.85
C LEU A 41 7.86 2.04 -7.15
N GLU A 42 6.99 1.85 -8.13
CA GLU A 42 5.89 2.71 -8.49
C GLU A 42 4.82 2.83 -7.38
N ASP A 43 4.51 1.76 -6.62
CA ASP A 43 3.56 1.80 -5.50
C ASP A 43 4.08 2.60 -4.30
N LEU A 44 5.39 2.55 -4.09
CA LEU A 44 6.06 3.39 -3.09
C LEU A 44 5.95 4.87 -3.44
N ASP A 45 6.15 5.22 -4.70
CA ASP A 45 5.99 6.59 -5.17
C ASP A 45 4.55 7.06 -4.91
N ARG A 46 3.54 6.22 -5.23
CA ARG A 46 2.12 6.54 -5.06
C ARG A 46 1.73 6.84 -3.62
N LEU A 47 2.21 6.05 -2.67
CA LEU A 47 1.98 6.27 -1.22
C LEU A 47 2.47 7.63 -0.74
N LEU A 48 3.54 8.13 -1.36
CA LEU A 48 4.26 9.33 -0.96
C LEU A 48 4.14 10.45 -2.01
N GLY A 49 3.12 10.35 -2.86
CA GLY A 49 2.65 11.40 -3.74
C GLY A 49 3.48 11.68 -4.98
N ALA A 50 4.29 10.72 -5.42
CA ALA A 50 4.94 10.70 -6.71
C ALA A 50 4.26 9.64 -7.61
N GLY A 51 4.00 9.93 -8.88
CA GLY A 51 3.46 8.94 -9.82
C GLY A 51 1.95 9.04 -10.11
N ALA A 52 1.52 8.34 -11.15
CA ALA A 52 0.15 8.39 -11.65
C ALA A 52 -0.84 7.73 -10.66
N PRO A 53 -2.09 8.25 -10.56
CA PRO A 53 -3.10 7.69 -9.68
C PRO A 53 -3.36 6.21 -10.01
N PRO A 54 -3.55 5.36 -8.99
CA PRO A 54 -3.58 3.92 -9.14
C PRO A 54 -4.79 3.42 -9.95
N GLN A 55 -4.62 2.23 -10.53
CA GLN A 55 -5.62 1.49 -11.33
C GLN A 55 -6.89 1.12 -10.53
N LEU A 56 -6.90 1.29 -9.21
CA LEU A 56 -8.00 0.96 -8.29
C LEU A 56 -8.98 2.13 -8.10
N GLY A 57 -9.44 2.72 -9.20
CA GLY A 57 -10.39 3.85 -9.14
C GLY A 57 -9.86 5.06 -8.36
N GLY A 58 -8.54 5.28 -8.33
CA GLY A 58 -7.91 6.40 -7.64
C GLY A 58 -7.55 6.17 -6.16
N ARG A 59 -7.63 4.93 -5.66
CA ARG A 59 -7.26 4.57 -4.28
C ARG A 59 -5.96 3.77 -4.21
N THR A 60 -5.15 4.01 -3.19
CA THR A 60 -3.86 3.35 -2.99
C THR A 60 -4.00 2.23 -1.96
N ALA A 61 -3.48 1.05 -2.27
CA ALA A 61 -3.40 -0.04 -1.31
C ALA A 61 -2.38 0.31 -0.20
N MET A 62 -2.83 0.19 1.05
CA MET A 62 -2.03 0.42 2.25
C MET A 62 -1.59 -0.93 2.84
N TYR A 63 -2.52 -1.87 2.95
CA TYR A 63 -2.26 -3.24 3.38
C TYR A 63 -2.84 -4.21 2.36
N VAL A 64 -2.17 -5.34 2.13
CA VAL A 64 -2.60 -6.40 1.23
C VAL A 64 -2.51 -7.75 1.92
N CYS A 65 -3.22 -8.76 1.41
CA CYS A 65 -3.22 -10.10 1.96
C CYS A 65 -1.79 -10.62 2.22
N ALA A 66 -1.52 -11.09 3.43
CA ALA A 66 -0.21 -11.58 3.82
C ALA A 66 0.19 -12.87 3.09
N GLU A 67 -0.73 -13.61 2.48
CA GLU A 67 -0.40 -14.85 1.76
C GLU A 67 0.07 -14.60 0.32
N CYS A 68 -0.64 -13.75 -0.41
CA CYS A 68 -0.45 -13.60 -1.85
C CYS A 68 -0.13 -12.17 -2.32
N GLY A 69 -0.35 -11.16 -1.48
CA GLY A 69 -0.20 -9.75 -1.85
C GLY A 69 -1.22 -9.24 -2.87
N ASP A 70 -2.20 -10.07 -3.26
CA ASP A 70 -3.20 -9.74 -4.26
C ASP A 70 -4.39 -9.00 -3.62
N LEU A 71 -4.83 -7.91 -4.27
CA LEU A 71 -5.96 -7.13 -3.82
C LEU A 71 -7.28 -7.91 -3.88
N GLY A 72 -7.43 -8.82 -4.83
CA GLY A 72 -8.59 -9.72 -4.94
C GLY A 72 -8.71 -10.72 -3.78
N CYS A 73 -7.65 -10.90 -2.99
CA CYS A 73 -7.71 -11.68 -1.75
C CYS A 73 -8.13 -10.82 -0.54
N GLY A 74 -7.94 -9.50 -0.64
CA GLY A 74 -8.28 -8.54 0.39
C GLY A 74 -7.17 -7.50 0.57
N ALA A 75 -7.58 -6.25 0.63
CA ALA A 75 -6.71 -5.10 0.85
C ALA A 75 -7.41 -4.03 1.67
N VAL A 76 -6.62 -3.27 2.42
CA VAL A 76 -7.04 -1.97 2.93
C VAL A 76 -6.53 -0.91 1.96
N THR A 77 -7.44 -0.12 1.40
CA THR A 77 -7.12 0.98 0.48
C THR A 77 -7.51 2.32 1.09
N ALA A 78 -6.85 3.39 0.65
CA ALA A 78 -7.19 4.75 1.05
C ALA A 78 -7.06 5.71 -0.13
N VAL A 79 -7.72 6.86 -0.03
CA VAL A 79 -7.47 7.98 -0.92
C VAL A 79 -6.20 8.68 -0.46
N VAL A 80 -5.27 8.89 -1.40
CA VAL A 80 -4.03 9.66 -1.17
C VAL A 80 -4.14 10.96 -1.96
N GLU A 81 -4.28 12.07 -1.25
CA GLU A 81 -4.25 13.41 -1.82
C GLU A 81 -2.89 14.04 -1.61
N VAL A 82 -2.41 14.74 -2.62
CA VAL A 82 -1.08 15.35 -2.64
C VAL A 82 -1.24 16.80 -3.05
N ASP A 83 -0.85 17.68 -2.14
CA ASP A 83 -0.74 19.11 -2.39
C ASP A 83 0.76 19.51 -2.40
N ASP A 84 1.06 20.79 -2.58
CA ASP A 84 2.44 21.28 -2.71
C ASP A 84 3.29 21.00 -1.46
N ASP A 85 2.70 21.09 -0.26
CA ASP A 85 3.38 21.00 1.04
C ASP A 85 2.95 19.79 1.89
N LYS A 86 1.87 19.09 1.52
CA LYS A 86 1.30 18.03 2.35
C LYS A 86 0.81 16.83 1.54
N ILE A 87 0.78 15.68 2.22
CA ILE A 87 0.16 14.44 1.76
C ILE A 87 -0.95 14.10 2.74
N VAL A 88 -2.15 13.79 2.25
CA VAL A 88 -3.30 13.43 3.09
C VAL A 88 -3.76 12.02 2.74
N TRP A 89 -3.80 11.14 3.73
CA TRP A 89 -4.44 9.83 3.61
C TRP A 89 -5.81 9.87 4.25
N ARG A 90 -6.86 9.56 3.48
CA ARG A 90 -8.24 9.63 3.95
C ARG A 90 -9.10 8.50 3.41
N ASP A 91 -10.31 8.39 3.95
CA ASP A 91 -11.34 7.44 3.55
C ASP A 91 -10.81 6.01 3.49
N PHE A 92 -10.11 5.51 4.52
CA PHE A 92 -9.64 4.12 4.54
C PHE A 92 -10.81 3.14 4.40
N GLY A 93 -10.60 1.99 3.76
CA GLY A 93 -11.65 0.99 3.63
C GLY A 93 -11.15 -0.34 3.09
N TYR A 94 -12.01 -1.36 3.19
CA TYR A 94 -11.70 -2.71 2.73
C TYR A 94 -12.11 -2.90 1.27
N GLN A 95 -11.27 -3.58 0.49
CA GLN A 95 -11.56 -3.95 -0.89
C GLN A 95 -10.99 -5.34 -1.19
N ASN A 96 -11.73 -6.17 -1.91
CA ASN A 96 -11.35 -7.54 -2.26
C ASN A 96 -11.65 -7.89 -3.72
N ASP A 97 -11.79 -6.88 -4.57
CA ASP A 97 -11.99 -7.02 -6.01
C ASP A 97 -11.43 -5.79 -6.75
N TYR A 98 -11.37 -5.88 -8.07
CA TYR A 98 -10.85 -4.79 -8.92
C TYR A 98 -11.96 -3.85 -9.43
N GLU A 99 -13.16 -3.93 -8.84
CA GLU A 99 -14.29 -3.08 -9.20
C GLU A 99 -14.17 -1.69 -8.54
N PRO A 100 -14.98 -0.70 -8.97
CA PRO A 100 -15.03 0.58 -8.28
C PRO A 100 -15.34 0.42 -6.80
N PHE A 101 -14.57 1.12 -5.96
CA PHE A 101 -14.66 1.00 -4.51
C PHE A 101 -16.07 1.33 -3.98
N ASP A 102 -16.61 0.43 -3.16
CA ASP A 102 -17.88 0.60 -2.46
C ASP A 102 -17.71 1.59 -1.28
N GLN A 103 -18.43 2.70 -1.34
CA GLN A 103 -18.36 3.74 -0.31
C GLN A 103 -18.93 3.28 1.04
N ASP A 104 -19.76 2.25 1.06
CA ASP A 104 -20.26 1.67 2.32
C ASP A 104 -19.18 0.85 3.05
N ALA A 105 -18.07 0.52 2.37
CA ALA A 105 -16.91 -0.18 2.93
C ALA A 105 -15.86 0.75 3.57
N VAL A 106 -16.14 2.06 3.68
CA VAL A 106 -15.26 3.02 4.37
C VAL A 106 -15.25 2.77 5.88
N PHE A 107 -14.06 2.76 6.45
CA PHE A 107 -13.81 2.72 7.89
C PHE A 107 -14.09 4.10 8.50
N ALA A 108 -15.34 4.30 8.94
CA ALA A 108 -15.77 5.53 9.56
C ALA A 108 -14.90 5.87 10.80
N GLY A 109 -14.38 7.10 10.83
CA GLY A 109 -13.56 7.59 11.94
C GLY A 109 -12.07 7.31 11.84
N VAL A 110 -11.59 6.72 10.74
CA VAL A 110 -10.16 6.56 10.47
C VAL A 110 -9.64 7.68 9.57
N GLY A 111 -8.67 8.44 10.07
CA GLY A 111 -8.13 9.61 9.38
C GLY A 111 -9.13 10.78 9.30
N PRO A 112 -8.87 11.79 8.46
CA PRO A 112 -7.69 11.92 7.60
C PRO A 112 -6.39 12.09 8.39
N PHE A 113 -5.30 11.52 7.89
CA PHE A 113 -3.95 11.73 8.40
C PHE A 113 -3.17 12.62 7.43
N ALA A 114 -2.55 13.68 7.93
CA ALA A 114 -1.81 14.64 7.12
C ALA A 114 -0.32 14.61 7.47
N PHE A 115 0.52 14.60 6.44
CA PHE A 115 1.97 14.53 6.55
C PHE A 115 2.60 15.68 5.79
N ASP A 116 3.72 16.17 6.30
CA ASP A 116 4.57 17.13 5.59
C ASP A 116 5.25 16.44 4.39
N ARG A 117 5.11 17.02 3.21
CA ARG A 117 5.58 16.41 1.96
C ARG A 117 7.09 16.34 1.88
N ASP A 118 7.79 17.36 2.39
CA ASP A 118 9.26 17.38 2.40
C ASP A 118 9.80 16.29 3.31
N ALA A 119 9.20 16.09 4.49
CA ALA A 119 9.54 15.00 5.40
C ALA A 119 9.31 13.62 4.75
N CYS A 120 8.17 13.43 4.06
CA CYS A 120 7.89 12.21 3.30
C CYS A 120 8.93 11.94 2.19
N SER A 121 9.39 12.98 1.49
CA SER A 121 10.39 12.86 0.43
C SER A 121 11.75 12.34 0.93
N VAL A 122 12.13 12.70 2.16
CA VAL A 122 13.36 12.22 2.80
C VAL A 122 13.25 10.73 3.12
N VAL A 123 12.11 10.31 3.67
CA VAL A 123 11.82 8.89 3.95
C VAL A 123 11.83 8.07 2.65
N LEU A 124 11.21 8.58 1.59
CA LEU A 124 11.26 7.98 0.24
C LEU A 124 12.68 7.77 -0.25
N ALA A 125 13.50 8.83 -0.23
CA ALA A 125 14.86 8.78 -0.74
C ALA A 125 15.70 7.76 0.06
N HIS A 126 15.52 7.73 1.38
CA HIS A 126 16.17 6.74 2.23
C HIS A 126 15.72 5.32 1.89
N PHE A 127 14.42 5.07 1.82
CA PHE A 127 13.87 3.75 1.51
C PHE A 127 14.32 3.26 0.13
N ARG A 128 14.28 4.13 -0.90
CA ARG A 128 14.81 3.85 -2.25
C ARG A 128 16.27 3.41 -2.23
N SER A 129 17.10 4.07 -1.42
CA SER A 129 18.51 3.68 -1.25
C SER A 129 18.65 2.30 -0.62
N VAL A 130 17.79 1.93 0.33
CA VAL A 130 17.81 0.63 0.99
C VAL A 130 17.37 -0.47 0.02
N VAL A 131 16.23 -0.29 -0.67
CA VAL A 131 15.69 -1.32 -1.59
C VAL A 131 16.50 -1.51 -2.86
N SER A 132 17.17 -0.46 -3.36
CA SER A 132 18.05 -0.58 -4.53
C SER A 132 19.28 -1.47 -4.26
N GLY A 133 19.59 -1.72 -2.99
CA GLY A 133 20.66 -2.63 -2.56
C GLY A 133 20.23 -4.08 -2.32
N ILE A 134 18.93 -4.39 -2.37
CA ILE A 134 18.41 -5.74 -2.10
C ILE A 134 18.33 -6.51 -3.43
N PRO A 135 18.96 -7.70 -3.55
CA PRO A 135 18.82 -8.54 -4.74
C PRO A 135 17.35 -8.95 -4.90
N ARG A 136 16.71 -8.61 -6.03
CA ARG A 136 15.36 -9.10 -6.32
C ARG A 136 15.41 -10.61 -6.48
N GLY A 137 14.52 -11.31 -5.77
CA GLY A 137 14.40 -12.76 -5.84
C GLY A 137 14.06 -13.24 -7.27
N PRO A 138 14.34 -14.52 -7.59
CA PRO A 138 14.14 -15.06 -8.93
C PRO A 138 12.64 -15.27 -9.19
N GLY A 139 11.94 -14.23 -9.63
CA GLY A 139 10.54 -14.29 -10.07
C GLY A 139 10.28 -13.67 -11.44
N ASP A 140 11.28 -13.00 -12.02
CA ASP A 140 11.15 -12.31 -13.31
C ASP A 140 11.91 -13.09 -14.40
N VAL A 141 11.43 -14.30 -14.69
CA VAL A 141 11.70 -14.96 -15.97
C VAL A 141 10.37 -15.02 -16.69
N GLY A 142 10.15 -14.05 -17.58
CA GLY A 142 9.13 -14.18 -18.60
C GLY A 142 9.26 -15.53 -19.28
N GLU A 143 8.22 -16.35 -19.17
CA GLU A 143 8.11 -17.57 -19.96
C GLU A 143 8.21 -17.18 -21.44
N PRO A 144 9.14 -17.76 -22.22
CA PRO A 144 9.04 -17.64 -23.66
C PRO A 144 7.80 -18.42 -24.10
N GLU A 145 6.87 -17.72 -24.79
CA GLU A 145 5.77 -18.33 -25.54
C GLU A 145 6.29 -19.56 -26.29
N SER A 146 5.68 -20.70 -25.99
CA SER A 146 5.93 -21.94 -26.69
C SER A 146 5.35 -21.79 -28.10
N ALA A 147 6.24 -21.58 -29.07
CA ALA A 147 5.88 -21.67 -30.47
C ALA A 147 5.59 -23.14 -30.80
N ASP A 148 4.30 -23.43 -30.98
CA ASP A 148 3.78 -24.65 -31.58
C ASP A 148 4.15 -24.68 -33.07
N SER A 149 4.99 -25.64 -33.49
CA SER A 149 5.10 -26.20 -34.86
C SER A 149 6.09 -27.38 -34.91
#